data_AF-A0AAN5R5D0-F1
#
_entry.id   AF-A0AAN5R5D0-F1
#
_cell.length_a   1.000
_cell.length_b   1.000
_cell.length_c   1.000
_cell.angle_alpha   90.00
_cell.angle_beta   90.00
_cell.angle_gamma   90.00
#
_symmetry.space_group_name_H-M   'P 1'
#
loop_
_entity.id
_entity.type
_entity.pdbx_description
1 polymer ?
#
loop_
_entity_poly.entity_id
_entity_poly.type
_entity_poly.pdbx_seq_one_letter_code
_entity_poly.pdbx_strand_id
1 'polypeptide(L)'
;MAKFTVGQDPVKGLTELKSYMEEQISKIKKATTEQEIDQLLVDVLNEYDDKMGSLSKIYKGGNEQVEQLKIDVRKLYEPLRDQFSHNHPQTLVYEVQTKLEEQRKQAEVEKLKREEQLKLEKQVEEEKLKLAKQSEEEKRRLENQQEETITQALQKVDGILQELTLKIDRVDQHQYKKAHDTANVLLQNLIAARDEYERDLRANEFSQELAGRKFKLACQDAVKIAKPVLEKDLGWGDYLKNLLKCLGNAVITIFTFGCQQGFFAYARPDSAKAVEKAEEDLGLRQTASSPK
;
A
#
# COMPACT_ATOMS: atom_id res chain seq x y z
N MET A 1 -26.69 -18.06 -40.34
CA MET A 1 -26.17 -17.97 -41.73
C MET A 1 -27.15 -17.13 -42.57
N ALA A 2 -26.83 -16.81 -43.84
CA ALA A 2 -27.70 -15.97 -44.67
C ALA A 2 -28.99 -16.72 -45.11
N LYS A 3 -30.15 -16.07 -45.09
CA LYS A 3 -31.45 -16.61 -45.57
C LYS A 3 -31.36 -17.02 -47.04
N PHE A 4 -32.21 -17.97 -47.48
CA PHE A 4 -32.28 -18.31 -48.90
C PHE A 4 -32.75 -17.10 -49.72
N THR A 5 -32.02 -16.76 -50.78
CA THR A 5 -32.34 -15.67 -51.72
C THR A 5 -32.80 -16.23 -53.06
N VAL A 6 -33.60 -15.45 -53.79
CA VAL A 6 -34.12 -15.85 -55.11
C VAL A 6 -32.94 -16.12 -56.06
N GLY A 7 -32.86 -17.34 -56.59
CA GLY A 7 -31.78 -17.78 -57.49
C GLY A 7 -30.64 -18.56 -56.83
N GLN A 8 -30.63 -18.73 -55.50
CA GLN A 8 -29.71 -19.65 -54.82
C GLN A 8 -30.10 -21.12 -55.04
N ASP A 9 -29.08 -21.97 -55.15
CA ASP A 9 -29.26 -23.43 -55.21
C ASP A 9 -29.77 -23.98 -53.87
N PRO A 10 -31.00 -24.54 -53.83
CA PRO A 10 -31.56 -25.12 -52.61
C PRO A 10 -30.78 -26.32 -52.08
N VAL A 11 -30.14 -27.10 -52.96
CA VAL A 11 -29.36 -28.29 -52.57
C VAL A 11 -28.15 -27.87 -51.75
N LYS A 12 -27.41 -26.86 -52.21
CA LYS A 12 -26.25 -26.33 -51.49
C LYS A 12 -26.65 -25.78 -50.12
N GLY A 13 -27.68 -24.93 -50.06
CA GLY A 13 -28.08 -24.29 -48.80
C GLY A 13 -28.66 -25.26 -47.76
N LEU A 14 -29.36 -26.32 -48.19
CA LEU A 14 -29.81 -27.38 -47.28
C LEU A 14 -28.67 -28.29 -46.82
N THR A 15 -27.67 -28.53 -47.67
CA THR A 15 -26.48 -29.29 -47.29
C THR A 15 -25.69 -28.55 -46.21
N GLU A 16 -25.49 -27.24 -46.37
CA GLU A 16 -24.85 -26.38 -45.38
C GLU A 16 -25.63 -26.35 -44.05
N LEU A 17 -26.96 -26.25 -44.11
CA LEU A 17 -27.81 -26.29 -42.91
C LEU A 17 -27.70 -27.65 -42.19
N LYS A 18 -27.72 -28.76 -42.93
CA LYS A 18 -27.56 -30.11 -42.37
C LYS A 18 -26.23 -30.24 -41.63
N SER A 19 -25.11 -29.86 -42.28
CA SER A 19 -23.79 -29.92 -41.66
C SER A 19 -23.67 -29.03 -40.42
N TYR A 20 -24.24 -27.83 -40.45
CA TYR A 20 -24.30 -26.95 -39.28
C TYR A 20 -25.07 -27.59 -38.11
N MET A 21 -26.25 -28.16 -38.38
CA MET A 21 -27.04 -28.82 -37.34
C MET A 21 -26.31 -30.02 -36.74
N GLU A 22 -25.66 -30.85 -37.55
CA GLU A 22 -24.84 -31.98 -37.09
C GLU A 22 -23.68 -31.51 -36.18
N GLU A 23 -23.01 -30.42 -36.56
CA GLU A 23 -21.95 -29.81 -35.75
C GLU A 23 -22.47 -29.31 -34.40
N GLN A 24 -23.60 -28.59 -34.41
CA GLN A 24 -24.19 -28.05 -33.18
C GLN A 24 -24.75 -29.15 -32.27
N ILE A 25 -25.33 -30.22 -32.83
CA ILE A 25 -25.70 -31.42 -32.06
C ILE A 25 -24.47 -32.02 -31.37
N SER A 26 -23.32 -32.05 -32.05
CA SER A 26 -22.07 -32.51 -31.43
C SER A 26 -21.64 -31.62 -30.26
N LYS A 27 -21.78 -30.29 -30.39
CA LYS A 27 -21.48 -29.32 -29.33
C LYS A 27 -22.45 -29.46 -28.15
N ILE A 28 -23.75 -29.59 -28.41
CA ILE A 28 -24.78 -29.80 -27.37
C ILE A 28 -24.46 -31.04 -26.54
N LYS A 29 -24.05 -32.14 -27.17
CA LYS A 29 -23.68 -33.38 -26.47
C LYS A 29 -22.42 -33.25 -25.59
N LYS A 30 -21.58 -32.26 -25.86
CA LYS A 30 -20.32 -32.00 -25.13
C LYS A 30 -20.45 -30.87 -24.11
N ALA A 31 -21.48 -30.05 -24.22
CA ALA A 31 -21.73 -28.94 -23.32
C ALA A 31 -21.96 -29.45 -21.89
N THR A 32 -21.31 -28.78 -20.94
CA THR A 32 -21.36 -29.16 -19.51
C THR A 32 -22.32 -28.31 -18.70
N THR A 33 -22.76 -27.17 -19.25
CA THR A 33 -23.66 -26.26 -18.56
C THR A 33 -25.01 -26.18 -19.26
N GLU A 34 -26.08 -26.10 -18.47
CA GLU A 34 -27.45 -25.98 -18.97
C GLU A 34 -27.64 -24.74 -19.85
N GLN A 35 -26.99 -23.63 -19.47
CA GLN A 35 -27.02 -22.37 -20.20
C GLN A 35 -26.34 -22.46 -21.59
N GLU A 36 -25.28 -23.25 -21.70
CA GLU A 36 -24.60 -23.53 -22.97
C GLU A 36 -25.45 -24.44 -23.86
N ILE A 37 -26.09 -25.45 -23.27
CA ILE A 37 -27.04 -26.32 -23.98
C ILE A 37 -28.21 -25.52 -24.54
N ASP A 38 -28.82 -24.66 -23.71
CA ASP A 38 -29.95 -23.81 -24.11
C ASP A 38 -29.57 -22.83 -25.22
N GLN A 39 -28.38 -22.22 -25.15
CA GLN A 39 -27.87 -21.35 -26.20
C GLN A 39 -27.75 -22.09 -27.54
N LEU A 40 -27.10 -23.25 -27.52
CA LEU A 40 -26.87 -24.03 -28.73
C LEU A 40 -28.20 -24.55 -29.32
N LEU A 41 -29.16 -24.92 -28.47
CA LEU A 41 -30.51 -25.30 -28.89
C LEU A 41 -31.24 -24.12 -29.56
N VAL A 42 -31.27 -22.96 -28.93
CA VAL A 42 -31.88 -21.74 -29.46
C VAL A 42 -31.26 -21.36 -30.82
N ASP A 43 -29.93 -21.38 -30.92
CA ASP A 43 -29.21 -21.02 -32.15
C ASP A 43 -29.54 -21.97 -33.30
N VAL A 44 -29.63 -23.27 -33.04
CA VAL A 44 -29.97 -24.28 -34.06
C VAL A 44 -31.43 -24.19 -34.50
N LEU A 45 -32.35 -24.06 -33.54
CA LEU A 45 -33.79 -23.98 -33.82
C LEU A 45 -34.13 -22.73 -34.62
N ASN A 46 -33.57 -21.58 -34.24
CA ASN A 46 -33.74 -20.33 -34.98
C ASN A 46 -33.15 -20.41 -36.40
N GLU A 47 -31.95 -20.97 -36.56
CA GLU A 47 -31.31 -21.12 -37.87
C GLU A 47 -32.13 -22.03 -38.80
N TYR A 48 -32.66 -23.14 -38.25
CA TYR A 48 -33.57 -24.02 -38.99
C TYR A 48 -34.84 -23.27 -39.41
N ASP A 49 -35.51 -22.58 -38.49
CA ASP A 49 -36.77 -21.89 -38.76
C ASP A 49 -36.60 -20.78 -39.82
N ASP A 50 -35.51 -20.02 -39.75
CA ASP A 50 -35.20 -18.97 -40.73
C ASP A 50 -34.90 -19.53 -42.12
N LYS A 51 -34.11 -20.61 -42.19
CA LYS A 51 -33.74 -21.25 -43.46
C LYS A 51 -34.91 -22.01 -44.09
N MET A 52 -35.63 -22.80 -43.31
CA MET A 52 -36.79 -23.55 -43.81
C MET A 52 -37.96 -22.63 -44.15
N GLY A 53 -38.15 -21.54 -43.38
CA GLY A 53 -39.13 -20.51 -43.67
C GLY A 53 -38.81 -19.73 -44.95
N SER A 54 -37.53 -19.41 -45.21
CA SER A 54 -37.12 -18.76 -46.47
C SER A 54 -37.14 -19.71 -47.68
N LEU A 55 -36.73 -20.97 -47.51
CA LEU A 55 -36.80 -22.00 -48.56
C LEU A 55 -38.24 -22.21 -49.04
N SER A 56 -39.20 -22.26 -48.11
CA SER A 56 -40.63 -22.45 -48.42
C SER A 56 -41.22 -21.33 -49.31
N LYS A 57 -40.60 -20.14 -49.31
CA LYS A 57 -41.01 -19.02 -50.17
C LYS A 57 -40.51 -19.17 -51.61
N ILE A 58 -39.33 -19.73 -51.80
CA ILE A 58 -38.63 -19.75 -53.09
C ILE A 58 -38.73 -21.10 -53.84
N TYR A 59 -38.95 -22.21 -53.15
CA TYR A 59 -38.96 -23.55 -53.73
C TYR A 59 -40.37 -24.13 -53.74
N LYS A 60 -40.82 -24.63 -54.90
CA LYS A 60 -42.20 -25.11 -55.13
C LYS A 60 -42.31 -26.61 -55.38
N GLY A 61 -41.23 -27.37 -55.16
CA GLY A 61 -41.19 -28.83 -55.34
C GLY A 61 -40.59 -29.28 -56.66
N GLY A 62 -40.44 -30.59 -56.83
CA GLY A 62 -40.01 -31.24 -58.08
C GLY A 62 -38.55 -31.68 -58.15
N ASN A 63 -37.73 -31.40 -57.13
CA ASN A 63 -36.35 -31.90 -57.04
C ASN A 63 -36.23 -32.93 -55.90
N GLU A 64 -36.01 -34.19 -56.26
CA GLU A 64 -35.93 -35.32 -55.32
C GLU A 64 -34.80 -35.16 -54.29
N GLN A 65 -33.65 -34.62 -54.68
CA GLN A 65 -32.51 -34.38 -53.78
C GLN A 65 -32.84 -33.32 -52.72
N VAL A 66 -33.57 -32.26 -53.10
CA VAL A 66 -34.03 -31.21 -52.18
C VAL A 66 -35.06 -31.78 -51.20
N GLU A 67 -35.98 -32.63 -51.66
CA GLU A 67 -36.94 -33.29 -50.76
C GLU A 67 -36.25 -34.22 -49.75
N GLN A 68 -35.27 -35.01 -50.20
CA GLN A 68 -34.51 -35.88 -49.30
C GLN A 68 -33.74 -35.06 -48.25
N LEU A 69 -33.11 -33.96 -48.65
CA LEU A 69 -32.42 -33.08 -47.72
C LEU A 69 -33.37 -32.41 -46.72
N LYS A 70 -34.58 -32.00 -47.12
CA LYS A 70 -35.59 -31.48 -46.19
C LYS A 70 -35.98 -32.53 -45.15
N ILE A 71 -36.11 -33.79 -45.55
CA ILE A 71 -36.39 -34.91 -44.62
C ILE A 71 -35.22 -35.09 -43.66
N ASP A 72 -33.98 -35.10 -44.16
CA ASP A 72 -32.79 -35.27 -43.33
C ASP A 72 -32.63 -34.16 -42.29
N VAL A 73 -32.76 -32.90 -42.71
CA VAL A 73 -32.69 -31.74 -41.81
C VAL A 73 -33.84 -31.79 -40.78
N ARG A 74 -35.04 -32.18 -41.19
CA ARG A 74 -36.18 -32.35 -40.27
C ARG A 74 -35.94 -33.44 -39.22
N LYS A 75 -35.32 -34.56 -39.60
CA LYS A 75 -34.94 -35.63 -38.66
C LYS A 75 -33.93 -35.16 -37.61
N LEU A 76 -33.09 -34.17 -37.94
CA LEU A 76 -32.17 -33.55 -36.99
C LEU A 76 -32.88 -32.51 -36.11
N TYR A 77 -33.88 -31.82 -36.65
CA TYR A 77 -34.65 -30.78 -35.95
C TYR A 77 -35.59 -31.35 -34.88
N GLU A 78 -36.38 -32.38 -35.20
CA GLU A 78 -37.43 -32.90 -34.31
C GLU A 78 -36.89 -33.26 -32.91
N PRO A 79 -35.78 -34.02 -32.77
CA PRO A 79 -35.23 -34.33 -31.45
C PRO A 79 -34.76 -33.09 -30.67
N LEU A 80 -34.20 -32.09 -31.36
CA LEU A 80 -33.73 -30.85 -30.73
C LEU A 80 -34.90 -29.99 -30.26
N ARG A 81 -35.98 -29.94 -31.04
CA ARG A 81 -37.21 -29.24 -30.66
C ARG A 81 -37.87 -29.92 -29.47
N ASP A 82 -37.91 -31.24 -29.45
CA ASP A 82 -38.48 -32.01 -28.35
C ASP A 82 -37.64 -31.82 -27.08
N GLN A 83 -36.32 -31.85 -27.20
CA GLN A 83 -35.39 -31.54 -26.09
C GLN A 83 -35.62 -30.12 -25.56
N PHE A 84 -35.72 -29.13 -26.45
CA PHE A 84 -36.02 -27.75 -26.05
C PHE A 84 -37.40 -27.62 -25.38
N SER A 85 -38.42 -28.27 -25.93
CA SER A 85 -39.78 -28.24 -25.37
C SER A 85 -39.87 -28.96 -24.02
N HIS A 86 -39.03 -29.97 -23.80
CA HIS A 86 -38.90 -30.63 -22.51
C HIS A 86 -38.26 -29.71 -21.45
N ASN A 87 -37.20 -28.99 -21.84
CA ASN A 87 -36.50 -28.06 -20.97
C ASN A 87 -37.30 -26.77 -20.71
N HIS A 88 -38.08 -26.33 -21.70
CA HIS A 88 -38.81 -25.06 -21.73
C HIS A 88 -40.29 -25.24 -22.14
N PRO A 89 -41.10 -25.96 -21.34
CA PRO A 89 -42.45 -26.44 -21.75
C PRO A 89 -43.49 -25.36 -22.03
N GLN A 90 -43.22 -24.10 -21.67
CA GLN A 90 -44.14 -22.97 -21.85
C GLN A 90 -43.46 -21.72 -22.41
N THR A 91 -42.22 -21.83 -22.90
CA THR A 91 -41.40 -20.67 -23.29
C THR A 91 -41.06 -20.75 -24.76
N LEU A 92 -41.28 -19.65 -25.49
CA LEU A 92 -40.91 -19.58 -26.91
C LEU A 92 -39.40 -19.47 -27.06
N VAL A 93 -38.85 -19.99 -28.16
CA VAL A 93 -37.41 -19.94 -28.49
C VAL A 93 -36.86 -18.50 -28.37
N TYR A 94 -37.61 -17.51 -28.86
CA TYR A 94 -37.26 -16.08 -28.75
C TYR A 94 -37.23 -15.54 -27.30
N GLU A 95 -38.07 -16.05 -26.40
CA GLU A 95 -38.09 -15.63 -25.00
C GLU A 95 -36.87 -16.18 -24.24
N VAL A 96 -36.48 -17.43 -24.53
CA VAL A 96 -35.23 -18.01 -24.00
C VAL A 96 -34.02 -17.24 -24.53
N GLN A 97 -34.01 -16.90 -25.83
CA GLN A 97 -32.97 -16.06 -26.44
C GLN A 97 -32.85 -14.69 -25.72
N THR A 98 -33.97 -14.01 -25.51
CA THR A 98 -33.99 -12.69 -24.87
C THR A 98 -33.43 -12.75 -23.44
N LYS A 99 -33.82 -13.77 -22.66
CA LYS A 99 -33.30 -13.98 -21.31
C LYS A 99 -31.79 -14.26 -21.30
N LEU A 100 -31.30 -15.04 -22.27
CA LEU A 100 -29.88 -15.38 -22.37
C LEU A 100 -29.04 -14.16 -22.77
N GLU A 101 -29.56 -13.28 -23.64
CA GLU A 101 -28.95 -11.99 -23.95
C GLU A 101 -28.94 -11.02 -22.75
N GLU A 102 -30.02 -10.95 -21.98
CA GLU A 102 -30.08 -10.14 -20.76
C GLU A 102 -29.07 -10.61 -19.70
N GLN A 103 -28.97 -11.92 -19.49
CA GLN A 103 -27.99 -12.51 -18.57
C GLN A 103 -26.55 -12.21 -19.00
N ARG A 104 -26.25 -12.26 -20.30
CA ARG A 104 -24.92 -11.89 -20.82
C ARG A 104 -24.60 -10.42 -20.57
N LYS A 105 -25.55 -9.52 -20.84
CA LYS A 105 -25.38 -8.09 -20.58
C LYS A 105 -25.16 -7.82 -19.09
N GLN A 106 -25.91 -8.49 -18.21
CA GLN A 106 -25.73 -8.38 -16.77
C GLN A 106 -24.35 -8.89 -16.33
N ALA A 107 -23.92 -10.05 -16.83
CA ALA A 107 -22.61 -10.61 -16.51
C ALA A 107 -21.46 -9.72 -17.02
N GLU A 108 -21.60 -9.10 -18.19
CA GLU A 108 -20.63 -8.16 -18.73
C GLU A 108 -20.54 -6.88 -17.89
N VAL A 109 -21.67 -6.30 -17.50
CA VAL A 109 -21.73 -5.14 -16.60
C VAL A 109 -21.11 -5.46 -15.24
N GLU A 110 -21.40 -6.62 -14.67
CA GLU A 110 -20.82 -7.03 -13.40
C GLU A 110 -19.30 -7.24 -13.51
N LYS A 111 -18.83 -7.84 -14.61
CA LYS A 111 -17.41 -8.01 -14.87
C LYS A 111 -16.69 -6.66 -14.99
N LEU A 112 -17.27 -5.70 -15.71
CA LEU A 112 -16.73 -4.35 -15.84
C LEU A 112 -16.66 -3.63 -14.49
N LYS A 113 -17.73 -3.73 -13.68
CA LYS A 113 -17.74 -3.19 -12.31
C LYS A 113 -16.66 -3.79 -11.43
N ARG A 114 -16.45 -5.12 -11.48
CA ARG A 114 -15.38 -5.79 -10.74
C ARG A 114 -14.00 -5.36 -11.23
N GLU A 115 -13.79 -5.22 -12.54
CA GLU A 115 -12.52 -4.74 -13.10
C GLU A 115 -12.22 -3.29 -12.69
N GLU A 116 -13.24 -2.43 -12.65
CA GLU A 116 -13.11 -1.05 -12.16
C GLU A 116 -12.80 -1.01 -10.66
N GLN A 117 -13.52 -1.80 -9.85
CA GLN A 117 -13.28 -1.89 -8.42
C GLN A 117 -11.85 -2.39 -8.12
N LEU A 118 -11.36 -3.39 -8.86
CA LEU A 118 -10.00 -3.92 -8.69
C LEU A 118 -8.92 -2.93 -9.13
N LYS A 119 -9.20 -2.07 -10.12
CA LYS A 119 -8.30 -0.95 -10.48
C LYS A 119 -8.25 0.10 -9.38
N LEU A 120 -9.40 0.45 -8.80
CA LEU A 120 -9.48 1.42 -7.71
C LEU A 120 -8.76 0.91 -6.46
N GLU A 121 -8.96 -0.35 -6.09
CA GLU A 121 -8.30 -0.98 -4.95
C GLU A 121 -6.76 -0.98 -5.12
N LYS A 122 -6.26 -1.28 -6.32
CA LYS A 122 -4.83 -1.18 -6.63
C LYS A 122 -4.30 0.25 -6.49
N GLN A 123 -5.05 1.26 -6.93
CA GLN A 123 -4.64 2.66 -6.78
C GLN A 123 -4.58 3.09 -5.32
N VAL A 124 -5.58 2.69 -4.52
CA VAL A 124 -5.61 2.97 -3.07
C VAL A 124 -4.43 2.31 -2.37
N GLU A 125 -4.12 1.06 -2.70
CA GLU A 125 -2.99 0.35 -2.10
C GLU A 125 -1.64 0.98 -2.49
N GLU A 126 -1.48 1.41 -3.75
CA GLU A 126 -0.29 2.15 -4.19
C GLU A 126 -0.13 3.49 -3.46
N GLU A 127 -1.22 4.22 -3.22
CA GLU A 127 -1.17 5.49 -2.47
C GLU A 127 -0.83 5.26 -0.99
N LYS A 128 -1.41 4.26 -0.35
CA LYS A 128 -1.05 3.87 1.03
C LYS A 128 0.42 3.54 1.16
N LEU A 129 0.96 2.79 0.20
CA LEU A 129 2.36 2.37 0.21
C LEU A 129 3.31 3.55 -0.03
N LYS A 130 2.92 4.53 -0.86
CA LYS A 130 3.66 5.81 -1.02
C LYS A 130 3.62 6.64 0.26
N LEU A 131 2.47 6.76 0.91
CA LEU A 131 2.31 7.52 2.15
C LEU A 131 3.10 6.91 3.30
N ALA A 132 3.09 5.58 3.43
CA ALA A 132 3.89 4.87 4.43
C ALA A 132 5.39 5.13 4.24
N LYS A 133 5.88 5.08 3.00
CA LYS A 133 7.29 5.39 2.67
C LYS A 133 7.67 6.83 3.01
N GLN A 134 6.80 7.79 2.70
CA GLN A 134 7.03 9.21 3.03
C GLN A 134 7.10 9.42 4.55
N SER A 135 6.20 8.82 5.31
CA SER A 135 6.19 8.92 6.77
C SER A 135 7.43 8.29 7.40
N GLU A 136 7.89 7.14 6.89
CA GLU A 136 9.12 6.50 7.36
C GLU A 136 10.37 7.34 7.03
N GLU A 137 10.43 7.93 5.83
CA GLU A 137 11.54 8.79 5.43
C GLU A 137 11.61 10.07 6.29
N GLU A 138 10.47 10.69 6.58
CA GLU A 138 10.40 11.86 7.46
C GLU A 138 10.84 11.53 8.88
N LYS A 139 10.39 10.37 9.42
CA LYS A 139 10.84 9.88 10.73
C LYS A 139 12.37 9.71 10.77
N ARG A 140 12.96 9.08 9.75
CA ARG A 140 14.42 8.92 9.65
C ARG A 140 15.15 10.27 9.55
N ARG A 141 14.59 11.23 8.80
CA ARG A 141 15.17 12.58 8.71
C ARG A 141 15.17 13.28 10.06
N LEU A 142 14.08 13.17 10.83
CA LEU A 142 13.97 13.75 12.16
C LEU A 142 14.96 13.13 13.16
N GLU A 143 15.06 11.79 13.16
CA GLU A 143 16.02 11.05 14.00
C GLU A 143 17.47 11.46 13.67
N ASN A 144 17.81 11.57 12.38
CA ASN A 144 19.14 12.03 11.96
C ASN A 144 19.43 13.47 12.38
N GLN A 145 18.46 14.39 12.23
CA GLN A 145 18.61 15.78 12.68
C GLN A 145 18.82 15.87 14.20
N GLN A 146 18.10 15.06 14.97
CA GLN A 146 18.28 14.98 16.41
C GLN A 146 19.67 14.47 16.77
N GLU A 147 20.15 13.39 16.14
CA GLU A 147 21.48 12.83 16.38
C GLU A 147 22.60 13.81 16.00
N GLU A 148 22.46 14.52 14.87
CA GLU A 148 23.40 15.58 14.46
C GLU A 148 23.46 16.71 15.51
N THR A 149 22.31 17.12 16.03
CA THR A 149 22.20 18.16 17.06
C THR A 149 22.88 17.71 18.36
N ILE A 150 22.65 16.47 18.79
CA ILE A 150 23.30 15.87 19.97
C ILE A 150 24.82 15.82 19.76
N THR A 151 25.27 15.35 18.59
CA THR A 151 26.69 15.23 18.26
C THR A 151 27.39 16.58 18.30
N GLN A 152 26.78 17.63 17.72
CA GLN A 152 27.34 18.98 17.76
C GLN A 152 27.41 19.54 19.19
N ALA A 153 26.48 19.18 20.06
CA ALA A 153 26.53 19.57 21.47
C ALA A 153 27.67 18.94 22.21
N LEU A 154 27.84 17.63 22.05
CA LEU A 154 28.90 16.88 22.67
C LEU A 154 30.27 17.35 22.18
N GLN A 155 30.44 17.61 20.88
CA GLN A 155 31.70 18.13 20.33
C GLN A 155 32.15 19.45 20.97
N LYS A 156 31.23 20.37 21.27
CA LYS A 156 31.57 21.62 21.96
C LYS A 156 32.01 21.39 23.39
N VAL A 157 31.35 20.47 24.10
CA VAL A 157 31.75 20.06 25.45
C VAL A 157 33.12 19.38 25.41
N ASP A 158 33.32 18.46 24.47
CA ASP A 158 34.56 17.71 24.29
C ASP A 158 35.75 18.65 24.01
N GLY A 159 35.56 19.69 23.19
CA GLY A 159 36.57 20.72 22.96
C GLY A 159 36.95 21.48 24.23
N ILE A 160 35.98 21.83 25.08
CA ILE A 160 36.24 22.51 26.36
C ILE A 160 36.98 21.58 27.34
N LEU A 161 36.60 20.29 27.38
CA LEU A 161 37.29 19.30 28.22
C LEU A 161 38.71 19.05 27.74
N GLN A 162 38.94 19.04 26.43
CA GLN A 162 40.28 18.91 25.85
C GLN A 162 41.18 20.10 26.23
N GLU A 163 40.66 21.32 26.22
CA GLU A 163 41.40 22.49 26.71
C GLU A 163 41.79 22.36 28.18
N LEU A 164 40.89 21.82 29.02
CA LEU A 164 41.19 21.54 30.42
C LEU A 164 42.29 20.49 30.56
N THR A 165 42.22 19.37 29.82
CA THR A 165 43.27 18.34 29.80
C THR A 165 44.63 18.94 29.47
N LEU A 166 44.72 19.70 28.38
CA LEU A 166 45.97 20.36 27.97
C LEU A 166 46.49 21.35 29.02
N LYS A 167 45.60 21.98 29.79
CA LYS A 167 45.98 22.89 30.87
C LYS A 167 46.50 22.12 32.09
N ILE A 168 45.94 20.96 32.39
CA ILE A 168 46.38 20.06 33.47
C ILE A 168 47.77 19.49 33.15
N ASP A 169 48.00 19.06 31.91
CA ASP A 169 49.28 18.49 31.46
C ASP A 169 50.46 19.46 31.59
N ARG A 170 50.17 20.78 31.64
CA ARG A 170 51.18 21.84 31.82
C ARG A 170 51.50 22.15 33.28
N VAL A 171 50.79 21.56 34.23
CA VAL A 171 51.04 21.76 35.67
C VAL A 171 52.25 20.93 36.08
N ASP A 172 53.21 21.57 36.75
CA ASP A 172 54.34 20.86 37.34
C ASP A 172 53.84 19.95 38.47
N GLN A 173 53.76 18.65 38.19
CA GLN A 173 53.30 17.63 39.13
C GLN A 173 54.25 17.48 40.33
N HIS A 174 55.54 17.77 40.17
CA HIS A 174 56.51 17.66 41.26
C HIS A 174 56.37 18.80 42.27
N GLN A 175 56.09 20.01 41.79
CA GLN A 175 55.88 21.18 42.64
C GLN A 175 54.44 21.26 43.20
N TYR A 176 53.45 20.86 42.42
CA TYR A 176 52.02 21.07 42.72
C TYR A 176 51.21 19.77 42.73
N LYS A 177 51.77 18.68 43.27
CA LYS A 177 51.13 17.34 43.28
C LYS A 177 49.65 17.35 43.70
N LYS A 178 49.32 17.99 44.82
CA LYS A 178 47.95 18.05 45.34
C LYS A 178 46.98 18.78 44.38
N ALA A 179 47.43 19.86 43.77
CA ALA A 179 46.63 20.62 42.83
C ALA A 179 46.47 19.87 41.50
N HIS A 180 47.53 19.20 41.03
CA HIS A 180 47.49 18.32 39.86
C HIS A 180 46.50 17.16 40.07
N ASP A 181 46.55 16.47 41.21
CA ASP A 181 45.61 15.38 41.53
C ASP A 181 44.16 15.89 41.60
N THR A 182 43.95 17.06 42.22
CA THR A 182 42.62 17.71 42.29
C THR A 182 42.11 18.10 40.90
N ALA A 183 42.97 18.58 40.01
CA ALA A 183 42.61 18.95 38.66
C ALA A 183 42.23 17.72 37.81
N ASN A 184 42.93 16.60 37.99
CA ASN A 184 42.55 15.33 37.36
C ASN A 184 41.21 14.80 37.87
N VAL A 185 40.93 14.88 39.18
CA VAL A 185 39.62 14.53 39.72
C VAL A 185 38.52 15.43 39.15
N LEU A 186 38.77 16.73 39.00
CA LEU A 186 37.85 17.64 38.34
C LEU A 186 37.57 17.20 36.89
N LEU A 187 38.61 16.93 36.10
CA LEU A 187 38.48 16.47 34.72
C LEU A 187 37.65 15.18 34.64
N GLN A 188 37.92 14.19 35.49
CA GLN A 188 37.18 12.93 35.53
C GLN A 188 35.69 13.15 35.85
N ASN A 189 35.38 14.01 36.82
CA ASN A 189 33.99 14.33 37.16
C ASN A 189 33.26 15.06 36.01
N LEU A 190 33.95 15.92 35.27
CA LEU A 190 33.37 16.61 34.12
C LEU A 190 33.15 15.68 32.92
N ILE A 191 34.05 14.72 32.68
CA ILE A 191 33.86 13.66 31.69
C ILE A 191 32.66 12.79 32.06
N ALA A 192 32.56 12.36 33.33
CA ALA A 192 31.42 11.59 33.81
C ALA A 192 30.09 12.34 33.65
N ALA A 193 30.07 13.65 33.94
CA ALA A 193 28.91 14.49 33.72
C ALA A 193 28.53 14.59 32.23
N ARG A 194 29.53 14.69 31.34
CA ARG A 194 29.33 14.70 29.87
C ARG A 194 28.74 13.38 29.37
N ASP A 195 29.22 12.25 29.87
CA ASP A 195 28.72 10.92 29.46
C ASP A 195 27.32 10.64 30.00
N GLU A 196 27.01 11.12 31.21
CA GLU A 196 25.64 11.08 31.72
C GLU A 196 24.71 11.97 30.90
N TYR A 197 25.16 13.15 30.51
CA TYR A 197 24.40 14.04 29.63
C TYR A 197 24.13 13.43 28.26
N GLU A 198 25.11 12.78 27.63
CA GLU A 198 24.90 12.04 26.38
C GLU A 198 23.84 10.94 26.54
N ARG A 199 23.91 10.15 27.62
CA ARG A 199 22.92 9.12 27.91
C ARG A 199 21.52 9.70 28.08
N ASP A 200 21.40 10.79 28.84
CA ASP A 200 20.11 11.46 29.07
C ASP A 200 19.50 12.01 27.77
N LEU A 201 20.34 12.48 26.82
CA LEU A 201 19.87 12.96 25.51
C LEU A 201 19.43 11.82 24.57
N ARG A 202 20.10 10.67 24.62
CA ARG A 202 19.80 9.52 23.76
C ARG A 202 18.68 8.64 24.31
N ALA A 203 18.48 8.59 25.63
CA ALA A 203 17.47 7.77 26.27
C ALA A 203 16.03 8.23 25.96
N ASN A 204 15.85 9.48 25.50
CA ASN A 204 14.54 10.11 25.23
C ASN A 204 13.59 10.10 26.45
N GLU A 205 14.11 9.81 27.65
CA GLU A 205 13.39 9.79 28.93
C GLU A 205 13.29 11.18 29.56
N PHE A 206 14.23 12.07 29.23
CA PHE A 206 14.30 13.43 29.75
C PHE A 206 14.12 14.46 28.64
N SER A 207 13.45 15.57 28.96
CA SER A 207 13.49 16.73 28.06
C SER A 207 14.92 17.24 27.94
N GLN A 208 15.28 17.77 26.77
CA GLN A 208 16.62 18.30 26.50
C GLN A 208 17.02 19.39 27.50
N GLU A 209 16.07 20.20 27.96
CA GLU A 209 16.28 21.22 28.99
C GLU A 209 16.62 20.61 30.35
N LEU A 210 15.97 19.50 30.70
CA LEU A 210 16.21 18.81 31.96
C LEU A 210 17.59 18.15 31.97
N ALA A 211 17.96 17.46 30.89
CA ALA A 211 19.30 16.90 30.69
C ALA A 211 20.37 18.00 30.80
N GLY A 212 20.14 19.15 30.14
CA GLY A 212 21.06 20.29 30.20
C GLY A 212 21.18 20.92 31.59
N ARG A 213 20.08 20.99 32.35
CA ARG A 213 20.10 21.46 33.75
C ARG A 213 20.89 20.52 34.65
N LYS A 214 20.68 19.21 34.51
CA LYS A 214 21.39 18.19 35.30
C LYS A 214 22.89 18.23 35.03
N PHE A 215 23.29 18.30 33.75
CA PHE A 215 24.69 18.50 33.36
C PHE A 215 25.31 19.75 33.98
N LYS A 216 24.60 20.89 33.90
CA LYS A 216 25.07 22.17 34.47
C LYS A 216 25.30 22.06 35.98
N LEU A 217 24.38 21.43 36.71
CA LEU A 217 24.51 21.23 38.16
C LEU A 217 25.71 20.34 38.50
N ALA A 218 25.88 19.22 37.79
CA ALA A 218 27.03 18.33 37.98
C ALA A 218 28.37 19.06 37.75
N CYS A 219 28.45 19.88 36.69
CA CYS A 219 29.64 20.70 36.43
C CYS A 219 29.88 21.73 37.55
N GLN A 220 28.82 22.40 38.02
CA GLN A 220 28.91 23.38 39.10
C GLN A 220 29.43 22.75 40.39
N ASP A 221 28.93 21.57 40.75
CA ASP A 221 29.36 20.85 41.95
C ASP A 221 30.82 20.39 41.84
N ALA A 222 31.21 19.81 40.70
CA ALA A 222 32.59 19.40 40.45
C ALA A 222 33.57 20.58 40.58
N VAL A 223 33.25 21.72 39.96
CA VAL A 223 34.08 22.93 40.04
C VAL A 223 34.08 23.51 41.46
N LYS A 224 32.94 23.53 42.16
CA LYS A 224 32.85 24.02 43.53
C LYS A 224 33.75 23.23 44.49
N ILE A 225 33.85 21.92 44.31
CA ILE A 225 34.71 21.03 45.10
C ILE A 225 36.20 21.30 44.80
N ALA A 226 36.57 21.43 43.52
CA ALA A 226 37.96 21.59 43.11
C ALA A 226 38.53 23.00 43.36
N LYS A 227 37.67 24.02 43.30
CA LYS A 227 38.06 25.44 43.31
C LYS A 227 38.96 25.86 44.48
N PRO A 228 38.71 25.49 45.75
CA PRO A 228 39.54 25.98 46.87
C PRO A 228 41.02 25.60 46.76
N VAL A 229 41.31 24.40 46.21
CA VAL A 229 42.69 23.92 46.04
C VAL A 229 43.31 24.54 44.80
N LEU A 230 42.61 24.51 43.66
CA LEU A 230 43.13 25.01 42.39
C LEU A 230 43.30 26.53 42.35
N GLU A 231 42.47 27.27 43.08
CA GLU A 231 42.62 28.72 43.23
C GLU A 231 43.81 29.08 44.11
N LYS A 232 43.98 28.39 45.23
CA LYS A 232 45.10 28.63 46.16
C LYS A 232 46.46 28.26 45.54
N ASP A 233 46.54 27.09 44.93
CA ASP A 233 47.83 26.49 44.56
C ASP A 233 48.23 26.85 43.11
N LEU A 234 47.26 27.08 42.22
CA LEU A 234 47.51 27.35 40.78
C LEU A 234 46.92 28.69 40.28
N GLY A 235 46.17 29.42 41.11
CA GLY A 235 45.52 30.67 40.68
C GLY A 235 44.39 30.48 39.66
N TRP A 236 43.78 29.29 39.57
CA TRP A 236 42.78 28.97 38.54
C TRP A 236 41.37 29.50 38.82
N GLY A 237 41.17 30.33 39.86
CA GLY A 237 39.84 30.77 40.30
C GLY A 237 38.97 31.39 39.18
N ASP A 238 39.53 32.29 38.38
CA ASP A 238 38.81 32.91 37.27
C ASP A 238 38.70 32.01 36.03
N TYR A 239 39.72 31.19 35.80
CA TYR A 239 39.67 30.15 34.76
C TYR A 239 38.50 29.20 35.00
N LEU A 240 38.33 28.71 36.23
CA LEU A 240 37.24 27.79 36.60
C LEU A 240 35.85 28.43 36.46
N LYS A 241 35.71 29.74 36.74
CA LYS A 241 34.46 30.46 36.47
C LYS A 241 34.15 30.52 34.98
N ASN A 242 35.17 30.77 34.15
CA ASN A 242 35.01 30.84 32.70
C ASN A 242 34.73 29.45 32.11
N LEU A 243 35.38 28.40 32.61
CA LEU A 243 35.10 27.01 32.26
C LEU A 243 33.61 26.68 32.45
N LEU A 244 33.05 26.99 33.62
CA LEU A 244 31.61 26.79 33.89
C LEU A 244 30.70 27.55 32.91
N LYS A 245 31.07 28.78 32.54
CA LYS A 245 30.31 29.58 31.56
C LYS A 245 30.36 28.93 30.18
N CYS A 246 31.54 28.48 29.74
CA CYS A 246 31.71 27.80 28.46
C CYS A 246 30.88 26.51 28.39
N LEU A 247 30.94 25.67 29.44
CA LEU A 247 30.15 24.44 29.53
C LEU A 247 28.64 24.71 29.53
N GLY A 248 28.19 25.73 30.27
CA GLY A 248 26.77 26.13 30.27
C GLY A 248 26.29 26.65 28.91
N ASN A 249 27.10 27.49 28.25
CA ASN A 249 26.75 28.07 26.95
C ASN A 249 26.74 27.02 25.82
N ALA A 250 27.65 26.03 25.88
CA ALA A 250 27.71 24.93 24.92
C ALA A 250 26.37 24.17 24.86
N VAL A 251 25.74 23.98 26.01
CA VAL A 251 24.46 23.27 26.15
C VAL A 251 23.24 24.16 25.83
N ILE A 252 23.22 25.42 26.27
CA ILE A 252 22.06 26.33 26.05
C ILE A 252 21.89 26.73 24.58
N THR A 253 22.99 27.00 23.88
CA THR A 253 22.95 27.56 22.52
C THR A 253 22.33 26.60 21.50
N ILE A 254 22.41 25.29 21.74
CA ILE A 254 22.02 24.27 20.77
C ILE A 254 20.52 24.00 20.82
N PHE A 255 19.93 23.98 22.02
CA PHE A 255 18.48 23.78 22.18
C PHE A 255 17.66 24.99 21.77
N THR A 256 18.18 26.19 22.02
CA THR A 256 17.46 27.43 21.66
C THR A 256 17.28 27.60 20.14
N PHE A 257 18.19 27.06 19.33
CA PHE A 257 18.08 27.07 17.87
C PHE A 257 17.38 25.82 17.28
N GLY A 258 17.38 24.68 17.99
CA GLY A 258 16.70 23.45 17.57
C GLY A 258 15.19 23.42 17.83
N CYS A 259 14.69 24.11 18.86
CA CYS A 259 13.27 24.07 19.25
C CYS A 259 12.30 24.84 18.34
N GLN A 260 12.77 25.66 17.40
CA GLN A 260 11.89 26.49 16.55
C GLN A 260 11.34 25.78 15.30
N GLN A 261 11.73 24.54 15.00
CA GLN A 261 11.39 23.89 13.71
C GLN A 261 10.52 22.63 13.82
N GLY A 262 10.11 22.19 15.02
CA GLY A 262 9.55 20.84 15.23
C GLY A 262 8.14 20.74 15.85
N PHE A 263 7.33 21.81 15.87
CA PHE A 263 6.03 21.80 16.58
C PHE A 263 4.80 21.42 15.74
N PHE A 264 4.98 20.83 14.56
CA PHE A 264 3.84 20.19 13.88
C PHE A 264 3.69 18.77 14.40
N ALA A 265 2.88 18.62 15.46
CA ALA A 265 2.21 17.36 15.72
C ALA A 265 1.60 16.90 14.39
N TYR A 266 1.90 15.66 13.99
CA TYR A 266 1.40 15.04 12.77
C TYR A 266 -0.13 15.14 12.76
N ALA A 267 -0.67 16.20 12.17
CA ALA A 267 -2.06 16.22 11.77
C ALA A 267 -2.15 15.12 10.72
N ARG A 268 -2.88 14.04 11.04
CA ARG A 268 -3.19 13.00 10.05
C ARG A 268 -3.57 13.71 8.76
N PRO A 269 -2.81 13.52 7.66
CA PRO A 269 -3.06 14.26 6.44
C PRO A 269 -4.50 14.00 6.01
N ASP A 270 -5.21 15.01 5.51
CA ASP A 270 -6.62 14.86 5.15
C ASP A 270 -6.84 13.79 4.07
N SER A 271 -5.79 13.42 3.33
CA SER A 271 -5.75 12.23 2.46
C SER A 271 -5.90 10.92 3.22
N ALA A 272 -5.29 10.74 4.40
CA ALA A 272 -5.49 9.55 5.23
C ALA A 272 -6.92 9.47 5.76
N LYS A 273 -7.54 10.61 6.09
CA LYS A 273 -8.98 10.67 6.43
C LYS A 273 -9.87 10.40 5.22
N ALA A 274 -9.47 10.87 4.03
CA ALA A 274 -10.20 10.63 2.80
C ALA A 274 -10.15 9.15 2.37
N VAL A 275 -9.01 8.48 2.58
CA VAL A 275 -8.86 7.03 2.36
C VAL A 275 -9.70 6.25 3.36
N GLU A 276 -9.66 6.60 4.66
CA GLU A 276 -10.48 5.94 5.69
C GLU A 276 -11.99 6.13 5.44
N LYS A 277 -12.39 7.32 4.96
CA LYS A 277 -13.76 7.61 4.55
C LYS A 277 -14.17 6.85 3.29
N ALA A 278 -13.27 6.71 2.31
CA ALA A 278 -13.52 5.91 1.11
C ALA A 278 -13.64 4.41 1.44
N GLU A 279 -12.87 3.91 2.42
CA GLU A 279 -12.99 2.54 2.93
C GLU A 279 -14.32 2.29 3.67
N GLU A 280 -14.80 3.28 4.43
CA GLU A 280 -16.12 3.25 5.08
C GLU A 280 -17.26 3.30 4.05
N ASP A 281 -17.18 4.17 3.04
CA ASP A 281 -18.19 4.33 1.98
C ASP A 281 -18.27 3.11 1.04
N LEU A 282 -17.16 2.36 0.87
CA LEU A 282 -17.10 1.12 0.09
C LEU A 282 -17.48 -0.13 0.89
N GLY A 283 -17.80 -0.01 2.19
CA GLY A 283 -18.23 -1.13 3.03
C GLY A 283 -17.15 -2.19 3.28
N LEU A 284 -15.86 -1.84 3.14
CA LEU A 284 -14.73 -2.78 3.21
C LEU A 284 -14.25 -3.09 4.63
N ARG A 285 -14.87 -2.53 5.68
CA ARG A 285 -14.62 -2.94 7.07
C ARG A 285 -15.21 -4.33 7.34
N GLN A 286 -14.50 -5.36 6.91
CA GLN A 286 -14.67 -6.68 7.52
C GLN A 286 -14.23 -6.59 8.98
N THR A 287 -15.18 -6.98 9.82
CA THR A 287 -15.11 -7.12 11.26
C THR A 287 -13.85 -7.86 11.70
N ALA A 288 -12.87 -7.13 12.26
CA ALA A 288 -11.97 -7.70 13.26
C ALA A 288 -12.74 -7.85 14.58
N SER A 289 -13.69 -8.79 14.60
CA SER A 289 -14.24 -9.36 15.81
C SER A 289 -13.24 -10.39 16.30
N SER A 290 -12.43 -10.04 17.29
CA SER A 290 -11.60 -11.00 18.03
C SER A 290 -12.49 -11.93 18.86
N PRO A 291 -12.31 -13.26 18.80
CA PRO A 291 -12.94 -14.18 19.73
C PRO A 291 -12.11 -14.33 21.01
N LYS A 292 -12.57 -13.72 22.10
CA LYS A 292 -12.81 -14.29 23.45
C LYS A 292 -12.91 -13.20 24.50
#